data_AF-A0A2V1B5B4-F1
#
_entry.id   AF-A0A2V1B5B4-F1
#
_cell.length_a   1.000
_cell.length_b   1.000
_cell.length_c   1.000
_cell.angle_alpha   90.00
_cell.angle_beta   90.00
_cell.angle_gamma   90.00
#
_symmetry.space_group_name_H-M   'P 1'
#
loop_
_entity.id
_entity.type
_entity.pdbx_description
1 polymer ?
#
loop_
_entity_poly.entity_id
_entity_poly.type
_entity_poly.pdbx_seq_one_letter_code
_entity_poly.pdbx_strand_id
1 'polypeptide(L)'
;ARGYKCLFLPKFHCKLNPIEMYWAYCKNLYRQVWKTTFNNARQAAFKAFDSCPLNTLRRYINRASRFIDAYRKGLSVKQAAWCVKKQSGHRTISE
;
A
#
# COMPACT_ATOMS: atom_id res chain seq x y z
N ALA A 1 -0.12 -17.56 24.04
CA ALA A 1 -0.37 -16.65 22.89
C ALA A 1 -1.01 -15.36 23.41
N ARG A 2 -0.57 -14.17 22.98
CA ARG A 2 -1.03 -12.86 23.50
C ARG A 2 -2.40 -12.38 22.95
N GLY A 3 -3.20 -13.25 22.33
CA GLY A 3 -4.54 -12.92 21.82
C GLY A 3 -4.58 -12.10 20.51
N TYR A 4 -3.46 -11.96 19.79
CA TYR A 4 -3.43 -11.22 18.53
C TYR A 4 -4.11 -11.97 17.38
N LYS A 5 -4.87 -11.23 16.56
CA LYS A 5 -5.38 -11.73 15.27
C LYS A 5 -4.31 -11.55 14.19
N CYS A 6 -3.98 -12.63 13.49
CA CYS A 6 -3.02 -12.61 12.37
C CYS A 6 -3.77 -12.61 11.04
N LEU A 7 -3.33 -11.76 10.11
CA LEU A 7 -3.86 -11.66 8.75
C LEU A 7 -2.92 -12.41 7.81
N PHE A 8 -3.38 -13.55 7.26
CA PHE A 8 -2.61 -14.34 6.30
C PHE A 8 -2.81 -13.80 4.89
N LEU A 9 -1.72 -13.34 4.27
CA LEU A 9 -1.73 -12.82 2.91
C LEU A 9 -1.22 -13.89 1.93
N PRO A 10 -1.86 -14.06 0.76
CA PRO A 10 -1.38 -14.96 -0.28
C PRO A 10 0.03 -14.62 -0.75
N LYS A 11 0.83 -15.65 -1.06
CA LYS A 11 2.16 -15.48 -1.66
C LYS A 11 2.06 -14.75 -3.01
N PHE A 12 3.05 -13.92 -3.33
CA PHE A 12 3.12 -13.16 -4.60
C PHE A 12 1.96 -12.17 -4.84
N HIS A 13 1.30 -11.73 -3.76
CA HIS A 13 0.23 -10.74 -3.81
C HIS A 13 0.57 -9.45 -3.06
N CYS A 14 1.69 -8.80 -3.42
CA CYS A 14 2.14 -7.54 -2.82
C CYS A 14 1.08 -6.42 -2.81
N LYS A 15 0.20 -6.38 -3.82
CA LYS A 15 -0.96 -5.48 -3.91
C LYS A 15 -1.97 -5.61 -2.75
N LEU A 16 -1.94 -6.72 -2.03
CA LEU A 16 -2.79 -6.96 -0.84
C LEU A 16 -2.15 -6.51 0.47
N ASN A 17 -0.88 -6.11 0.45
CA ASN A 17 -0.15 -5.65 1.62
C ASN A 17 0.01 -4.11 1.59
N PRO A 18 -0.76 -3.34 2.38
CA PRO A 18 -0.70 -1.88 2.36
C PRO A 18 0.69 -1.29 2.67
N ILE A 19 1.54 -2.03 3.39
CA ILE A 19 2.89 -1.57 3.73
C ILE A 19 3.76 -1.36 2.50
N GLU A 20 3.52 -2.11 1.41
CA GLU A 20 4.27 -1.97 0.16
C GLU A 20 4.03 -0.60 -0.48
N MET A 21 2.78 -0.11 -0.42
CA MET A 21 2.42 1.22 -0.90
C MET A 21 3.00 2.32 -0.01
N TYR A 22 2.98 2.11 1.30
CA TYR A 22 3.62 3.02 2.26
C TYR A 22 5.13 3.13 2.00
N TRP A 23 5.83 2.01 1.80
CA TRP A 23 7.24 2.01 1.45
C TRP A 23 7.52 2.69 0.11
N ALA A 24 6.66 2.48 -0.89
CA ALA A 24 6.78 3.18 -2.16
C ALA A 24 6.68 4.70 -2.00
N TYR A 25 5.73 5.18 -1.19
CA TYR A 25 5.57 6.61 -0.86
C TYR A 25 6.82 7.16 -0.16
N CYS A 26 7.26 6.50 0.91
CA CYS A 26 8.42 6.96 1.69
C CYS A 26 9.69 6.95 0.84
N LYS A 27 9.92 5.92 0.02
CA LYS A 27 11.07 5.86 -0.89
C LYS A 27 11.03 6.97 -1.94
N ASN A 28 9.86 7.34 -2.44
CA ASN A 28 9.71 8.44 -3.39
C ASN A 28 10.19 9.76 -2.78
N LEU A 29 9.71 10.10 -1.58
CA LEU A 29 10.12 11.32 -0.88
C LEU A 29 11.59 11.27 -0.47
N TYR A 30 12.04 10.13 0.04
CA TYR A 30 13.44 9.91 0.36
C TYR A 30 14.31 10.23 -0.85
N ARG A 31 14.00 9.71 -2.05
CA ARG A 31 14.79 9.92 -3.28
C ARG A 31 14.84 11.37 -3.76
N GLN A 32 13.88 12.21 -3.39
CA GLN A 32 13.86 13.64 -3.78
C GLN A 32 14.86 14.50 -2.99
N VAL A 33 15.37 13.99 -1.87
CA VAL A 33 16.32 14.70 -1.02
C VAL A 33 17.74 14.23 -1.33
N TRP A 34 18.64 15.18 -1.59
CA TRP A 34 20.08 14.91 -1.68
C TRP A 34 20.66 14.62 -0.28
N LYS A 35 21.51 13.61 -0.15
CA LYS A 35 22.20 13.30 1.12
C LYS A 35 23.68 13.08 0.87
N THR A 36 24.50 13.73 1.69
CA THR A 36 25.96 13.65 1.63
C THR A 36 26.55 12.68 2.65
N THR A 37 25.88 12.50 3.80
CA THR A 37 26.36 11.66 4.91
C THR A 37 25.31 10.64 5.31
N PHE A 38 25.74 9.62 6.04
CA PHE A 38 24.83 8.63 6.62
C PHE A 38 23.81 9.27 7.58
N ASN A 39 24.22 10.25 8.39
CA ASN A 39 23.29 10.95 9.28
C ASN A 39 22.22 11.71 8.49
N ASN A 40 22.59 12.37 7.38
CA ASN A 40 21.64 13.04 6.49
C ASN A 40 20.68 12.02 5.85
N ALA A 41 21.17 10.86 5.43
CA ALA A 41 20.36 9.75 4.93
C ALA A 41 19.38 9.25 6.00
N ARG A 42 19.85 8.98 7.21
CA ARG A 42 19.01 8.52 8.32
C ARG A 42 17.90 9.53 8.65
N GLN A 43 18.23 10.82 8.77
CA GLN A 43 17.25 11.87 9.02
C GLN A 43 16.23 12.00 7.88
N ALA A 44 16.68 11.91 6.63
CA ALA A 44 15.77 11.94 5.47
C ALA A 44 14.81 10.74 5.47
N ALA A 45 15.24 9.57 5.93
CA ALA A 45 14.38 8.40 6.05
C ALA A 45 13.27 8.62 7.10
N PHE A 46 13.61 9.09 8.31
CA PHE A 46 12.62 9.41 9.35
C PHE A 46 11.62 10.47 8.88
N LYS A 47 12.10 11.56 8.28
CA LYS A 47 11.22 12.59 7.70
C LYS A 47 10.27 12.00 6.66
N ALA A 48 10.73 11.08 5.82
CA ALA A 48 9.87 10.41 4.85
C ALA A 48 8.83 9.49 5.53
N PHE A 49 9.19 8.78 6.59
CA PHE A 49 8.26 7.93 7.34
C PHE A 49 7.14 8.74 8.00
N ASP A 50 7.49 9.88 8.61
CA ASP A 50 6.55 10.74 9.32
C ASP A 50 5.68 11.60 8.39
N SER A 51 6.06 11.72 7.12
CA SER A 51 5.38 12.57 6.15
C SER A 51 4.08 12.00 5.56
N CYS A 52 3.82 10.69 5.72
CA CYS A 52 2.67 10.05 5.06
C CYS A 52 1.34 10.48 5.70
N PRO A 53 0.45 11.20 4.97
CA PRO A 53 -0.80 11.65 5.55
C PRO A 53 -1.74 10.47 5.84
N LEU A 54 -2.50 10.56 6.94
CA LEU A 54 -3.45 9.51 7.34
C LEU A 54 -4.46 9.16 6.22
N ASN A 55 -4.92 10.16 5.48
CA ASN A 55 -5.83 9.94 4.34
C ASN A 55 -5.18 9.12 3.22
N THR A 56 -3.87 9.28 3.00
CA THR A 56 -3.10 8.47 2.05
C THR A 56 -3.01 7.02 2.54
N LEU A 57 -2.72 6.80 3.82
CA LEU A 57 -2.70 5.46 4.40
C LEU A 57 -4.06 4.75 4.30
N ARG A 58 -5.15 5.46 4.60
CA ARG A 58 -6.53 4.96 4.42
C ARG A 58 -6.81 4.56 2.97
N ARG A 59 -6.33 5.34 1.99
CA ARG A 59 -6.46 5.00 0.56
C ARG A 59 -5.71 3.72 0.19
N TYR A 60 -4.56 3.44 0.79
CA TYR A 60 -3.82 2.20 0.55
C TYR A 60 -4.55 0.97 1.11
N ILE A 61 -5.10 1.08 2.32
CA ILE A 61 -5.94 0.01 2.91
C ILE A 61 -7.16 -0.24 2.01
N ASN A 62 -7.87 0.81 1.62
CA ASN A 62 -9.03 0.69 0.72
C ASN A 62 -8.66 0.08 -0.64
N ARG A 63 -7.50 0.41 -1.19
CA ARG A 63 -6.99 -0.20 -2.43
C ARG A 63 -6.74 -1.70 -2.25
N ALA A 64 -6.09 -2.11 -1.17
CA ALA A 64 -5.91 -3.53 -0.86
C ALA A 64 -7.26 -4.25 -0.73
N SER A 65 -8.23 -3.66 -0.02
CA SER A 65 -9.59 -4.22 0.10
C SER A 65 -10.29 -4.42 -1.25
N ARG A 66 -10.15 -3.48 -2.19
CA ARG A 66 -10.71 -3.64 -3.55
C ARG A 66 -10.04 -4.76 -4.34
N PHE A 67 -8.73 -4.95 -4.18
CA PHE A 67 -8.06 -6.12 -4.76
C PHE A 67 -8.55 -7.43 -4.13
N ILE A 68 -8.79 -7.45 -2.81
CA ILE A 68 -9.39 -8.62 -2.13
C ILE A 68 -10.78 -8.93 -2.71
N ASP A 69 -11.63 -7.90 -2.88
CA ASP A 69 -12.95 -8.06 -3.48
C ASP A 69 -12.88 -8.61 -4.91
N ALA A 70 -12.00 -8.04 -5.74
CA ALA A 70 -11.76 -8.51 -7.10
C ALA A 70 -11.35 -9.99 -7.16
N TYR A 71 -10.47 -10.42 -6.25
CA TYR A 71 -10.05 -11.83 -6.19
C TYR A 71 -11.14 -12.76 -5.67
N ARG A 72 -11.96 -12.31 -4.71
CA ARG A 72 -13.14 -13.06 -4.26
C ARG A 72 -14.15 -13.28 -5.38
N LYS A 73 -14.23 -12.35 -6.33
CA LYS A 73 -15.04 -12.45 -7.55
C LYS A 73 -14.38 -13.29 -8.67
N GLY A 74 -13.23 -13.92 -8.40
CA GLY A 74 -12.55 -14.81 -9.35
C GLY A 74 -11.74 -14.08 -10.44
N LEU A 75 -11.53 -12.77 -10.33
CA LEU A 75 -10.80 -12.01 -11.35
C LEU A 75 -9.31 -12.35 -11.36
N SER A 76 -8.74 -12.47 -12.56
CA SER A 76 -7.29 -12.59 -12.74
C SER A 76 -6.56 -11.32 -12.29
N VAL A 77 -5.23 -11.40 -12.12
CA VAL A 77 -4.42 -10.24 -11.72
C VAL A 77 -4.59 -9.05 -12.67
N LYS A 78 -4.65 -9.29 -13.98
CA LYS A 78 -4.83 -8.23 -15.00
C LYS A 78 -6.23 -7.61 -14.93
N GLN A 79 -7.26 -8.44 -14.81
CA GLN A 79 -8.65 -7.97 -14.67
C GLN A 79 -8.83 -7.17 -13.38
N ALA A 80 -8.35 -7.70 -12.24
CA ALA A 80 -8.41 -7.01 -10.95
C ALA A 80 -7.71 -5.65 -11.00
N ALA A 81 -6.52 -5.57 -11.61
CA ALA A 81 -5.80 -4.31 -11.74
C ALA A 81 -6.58 -3.28 -12.58
N TRP A 82 -7.23 -3.73 -13.66
CA TRP A 82 -8.08 -2.88 -14.49
C TRP A 82 -9.33 -2.40 -13.75
N CYS A 83 -10.07 -3.30 -13.08
CA CYS A 83 -11.26 -2.96 -12.30
C CYS A 83 -10.92 -1.99 -11.17
N VAL A 84 -9.87 -2.26 -10.39
CA VAL A 84 -9.43 -1.37 -9.29
C VAL A 84 -9.00 0.00 -9.80
N LYS A 85 -8.44 0.09 -11.02
CA LYS A 85 -8.09 1.37 -11.66
C LYS A 85 -9.32 2.18 -12.04
N LYS A 86 -10.37 1.53 -12.56
CA LYS A 86 -11.63 2.18 -12.93
C LYS A 86 -12.54 2.50 -11.74
N GLN A 87 -12.32 1.85 -10.60
CA GLN A 87 -13.22 1.95 -9.46
C GLN A 87 -13.16 3.30 -8.74
N SER A 88 -14.33 3.91 -8.55
CA SER A 88 -14.56 5.12 -7.74
C SER A 88 -15.01 4.80 -6.30
N GLY A 89 -15.58 3.62 -6.04
CA GLY A 89 -16.01 3.19 -4.71
C GLY A 89 -14.87 2.83 -3.74
N HIS A 90 -15.19 2.80 -2.43
CA HIS A 90 -14.19 2.70 -1.37
C HIS A 90 -13.64 1.29 -1.14
N ARG A 91 -14.48 0.24 -1.13
CA ARG A 91 -14.07 -1.11 -0.65
C ARG A 91 -14.33 -2.25 -1.63
N THR A 92 -15.26 -2.06 -2.55
CA THR A 92 -15.66 -3.07 -3.54
C THR A 92 -15.37 -2.55 -4.95
N ILE A 93 -15.16 -3.46 -5.90
CA ILE A 93 -15.22 -3.13 -7.32
C ILE A 93 -16.67 -3.14 -7.78
N SER A 94 -17.06 -2.22 -8.67
CA SER A 94 -18.36 -2.25 -9.33
C SER A 94 -18.50 -3.53 -10.14
N GLU A 95 -19.73 -4.03 -10.24
CA GLU A 95 -20.11 -5.15 -11.11
C GLU A 95 -20.04 -4.75 -12.59
#